data_AF-A0A0L9VAA0-F1
#
_entry.id   AF-A0A0L9VAA0-F1
#
_cell.length_a   1.000
_cell.length_b   1.000
_cell.length_c   1.000
_cell.angle_alpha   90.00
_cell.angle_beta   90.00
_cell.angle_gamma   90.00
#
_symmetry.space_group_name_H-M   'P 1'
#
loop_
_entity.id
_entity.type
_entity.pdbx_description
1 polymer ?
#
loop_
_entity_poly.entity_id
_entity_poly.type
_entity_poly.pdbx_seq_one_letter_code
_entity_poly.pdbx_strand_id
1 'polypeptide(L)'
;MVLCFPSTPKKLAMTITCFLSGAAFFAAAGHLSYVNVAPQQARTKARSEFVMETLKKKYGYTSPYEKLTRSVSHDRRTEVSTRDHYAQARNGQKDI
;
A
#
# COMPACT_ATOMS: atom_id res chain seq x y z
N MET A 1 -43.31 0.09 -7.68
CA MET A 1 -42.56 0.60 -8.85
C MET A 1 -42.03 -0.58 -9.64
N VAL A 2 -42.86 -1.13 -10.52
CA VAL A 2 -42.45 -2.22 -11.43
C VAL A 2 -41.59 -1.56 -12.50
N LEU A 3 -40.33 -1.94 -12.57
CA LEU A 3 -39.43 -1.51 -13.63
C LEU A 3 -39.90 -2.14 -14.96
N CYS A 4 -40.85 -1.49 -15.62
CA CYS A 4 -41.21 -1.78 -17.00
C CYS A 4 -40.13 -1.20 -17.93
N PHE A 5 -38.94 -1.81 -17.90
CA PHE A 5 -37.98 -1.65 -18.99
C PHE A 5 -38.34 -2.69 -20.05
N PRO A 6 -38.64 -2.30 -21.30
CA PRO A 6 -38.75 -3.28 -22.38
C PRO A 6 -37.37 -3.92 -22.58
N SER A 7 -37.16 -5.08 -21.96
CA SER A 7 -35.94 -5.88 -22.06
C SER A 7 -35.93 -6.58 -23.42
N THR A 8 -35.67 -5.82 -24.47
CA THR A 8 -35.41 -6.42 -25.78
C THR A 8 -33.99 -7.00 -25.76
N PRO A 9 -33.75 -8.18 -26.35
CA PRO A 9 -32.41 -8.78 -26.42
C PRO A 9 -31.35 -7.81 -27.00
N LYS A 10 -31.78 -6.88 -27.87
CA LYS A 10 -30.94 -5.82 -28.45
C LYS A 10 -30.44 -4.81 -27.40
N LYS A 11 -31.28 -4.38 -26.46
CA LYS A 11 -30.88 -3.47 -25.38
C LYS A 11 -29.90 -4.15 -24.42
N LEU A 12 -30.15 -5.42 -24.08
CA LEU A 12 -29.24 -6.22 -23.27
C LEU A 12 -27.86 -6.37 -23.96
N ALA A 13 -27.85 -6.72 -25.25
CA ALA A 13 -26.61 -6.83 -26.01
C ALA A 13 -25.83 -5.49 -26.06
N MET A 14 -26.53 -4.37 -26.26
CA MET A 14 -25.90 -3.04 -26.24
C MET A 14 -25.24 -2.72 -24.89
N THR A 15 -25.92 -3.03 -23.79
CA THR A 15 -25.39 -2.83 -22.44
C THR A 15 -24.16 -3.71 -22.19
N ILE A 16 -24.24 -4.99 -22.55
CA ILE A 16 -23.11 -5.93 -22.43
C ILE A 16 -21.90 -5.41 -23.23
N THR A 17 -22.10 -5.03 -24.48
CA THR A 17 -21.03 -4.50 -25.34
C THR A 17 -20.41 -3.24 -24.74
N CYS A 18 -21.22 -2.33 -24.21
CA CYS A 18 -20.73 -1.12 -23.54
C CYS A 18 -19.84 -1.48 -22.33
N PHE A 19 -20.29 -2.37 -21.45
CA PHE A 19 -19.49 -2.79 -20.30
C PHE A 19 -18.22 -3.53 -20.69
N LEU A 20 -18.29 -4.44 -21.68
CA LEU A 20 -17.11 -5.15 -22.18
C LEU A 20 -16.09 -4.18 -22.79
N SER A 21 -16.55 -3.19 -23.56
CA SER A 21 -15.67 -2.15 -24.11
C SER A 21 -15.02 -1.32 -23.01
N GLY A 22 -15.79 -0.90 -22.01
CA GLY A 22 -15.27 -0.17 -20.86
C GLY A 22 -14.21 -0.97 -20.11
N ALA A 23 -14.53 -2.23 -19.77
CA ALA A 23 -13.59 -3.13 -19.10
C ALA A 23 -12.30 -3.32 -19.90
N ALA A 24 -12.39 -3.45 -21.23
CA ALA A 24 -11.21 -3.54 -22.10
C ALA A 24 -10.36 -2.27 -22.05
N PHE A 25 -10.97 -1.07 -22.14
CA PHE A 25 -10.25 0.20 -22.03
C PHE A 25 -9.58 0.37 -20.66
N PHE A 26 -10.27 0.02 -19.57
CA PHE A 26 -9.69 0.09 -18.21
C PHE A 26 -8.52 -0.89 -18.04
N ALA A 27 -8.64 -2.11 -18.55
CA ALA A 27 -7.55 -3.09 -18.48
C ALA A 27 -6.33 -2.63 -19.29
N ALA A 28 -6.54 -2.14 -20.51
CA ALA A 28 -5.47 -1.61 -21.36
C ALA A 28 -4.79 -0.39 -20.71
N ALA A 29 -5.57 0.56 -20.21
CA ALA A 29 -5.05 1.74 -19.52
C ALA A 29 -4.29 1.37 -18.24
N GLY A 30 -4.82 0.44 -17.43
CA GLY A 30 -4.16 -0.07 -16.23
C GLY A 30 -2.82 -0.74 -16.55
N HIS A 31 -2.77 -1.59 -17.58
CA HIS A 31 -1.53 -2.22 -18.02
C HIS A 31 -0.50 -1.18 -18.47
N LEU A 32 -0.91 -0.21 -19.29
CA LEU A 32 -0.01 0.82 -19.80
C LEU A 32 0.49 1.74 -18.68
N SER A 33 -0.37 2.08 -17.72
CA SER A 33 -0.02 2.83 -16.52
C SER A 33 1.05 2.10 -15.71
N TYR A 34 0.85 0.80 -15.42
CA TYR A 34 1.79 0.02 -14.62
C TYR A 34 3.18 -0.07 -15.28
N VAL A 35 3.23 -0.34 -16.58
CA VAL A 35 4.50 -0.44 -17.35
C VAL A 35 5.28 0.87 -17.33
N ASN A 36 4.60 2.01 -17.33
CA ASN A 36 5.25 3.33 -17.37
C ASN A 36 5.55 3.92 -15.98
N VAL A 37 4.79 3.54 -14.94
CA VAL A 37 5.00 4.02 -13.56
C VAL A 37 6.26 3.40 -12.95
N ALA A 38 6.48 2.10 -13.14
CA ALA A 38 7.64 1.40 -12.57
C ALA A 38 9.00 2.03 -12.93
N PRO A 39 9.32 2.34 -14.20
CA PRO A 39 10.60 2.96 -14.56
C PRO A 39 10.73 4.40 -14.05
N GLN A 40 9.62 5.15 -13.96
CA GLN A 40 9.63 6.49 -13.38
C GLN A 40 9.90 6.46 -11.87
N GLN A 41 9.28 5.51 -11.17
CA GLN A 41 9.55 5.27 -9.76
C GLN A 41 11.01 4.85 -9.54
N ALA A 42 11.56 3.97 -10.39
CA ALA A 42 12.96 3.54 -10.29
C ALA A 42 13.94 4.72 -10.45
N ARG A 43 13.71 5.62 -11.41
CA ARG A 43 14.54 6.81 -11.61
C ARG A 43 14.47 7.78 -10.44
N THR A 44 13.27 8.06 -9.94
CA THR A 44 13.09 8.93 -8.77
C THR A 44 13.72 8.32 -7.53
N LYS A 45 13.56 7.01 -7.32
CA LYS A 45 14.17 6.28 -6.22
C LYS A 45 15.71 6.35 -6.29
N ALA A 46 16.30 6.06 -7.46
CA ALA A 46 17.75 6.14 -7.64
C ALA A 46 18.31 7.54 -7.36
N ARG A 47 17.61 8.60 -7.79
CA ARG A 47 18.00 9.98 -7.46
C ARG A 47 17.92 10.26 -5.97
N SER A 48 16.83 9.83 -5.31
CA SER A 48 16.66 10.03 -3.88
C SER A 48 17.73 9.30 -3.07
N GLU A 49 18.10 8.07 -3.46
CA GLU A 49 19.14 7.27 -2.82
C GLU A 49 20.50 7.94 -2.95
N PHE A 50 20.86 8.39 -4.16
CA PHE A 50 22.10 9.12 -4.42
C PHE A 50 22.23 10.39 -3.57
N VAL A 51 21.15 11.20 -3.49
CA VAL A 51 21.14 12.42 -2.67
C VAL A 51 21.28 12.08 -1.19
N MET A 52 20.56 11.07 -0.70
CA MET A 52 20.66 10.64 0.70
C MET A 52 22.05 10.12 1.06
N GLU A 53 22.68 9.33 0.19
CA GLU A 53 24.05 8.86 0.37
C GLU A 53 25.03 10.04 0.44
N THR A 54 24.88 11.00 -0.47
CA THR A 54 25.72 12.20 -0.51
C THR A 54 25.57 13.04 0.77
N LEU A 55 24.34 13.27 1.22
CA LEU A 55 24.06 14.03 2.46
C LEU A 55 24.57 13.29 3.70
N LYS A 56 24.43 11.97 3.75
CA LYS A 56 24.96 11.14 4.83
C LYS A 56 26.48 11.24 4.91
N LYS A 57 27.17 11.14 3.76
CA LYS A 57 28.63 11.24 3.69
C LYS A 57 29.15 12.63 4.06
N LYS A 58 28.47 13.69 3.63
CA LYS A 58 28.95 15.08 3.80
C LYS A 58 28.57 15.69 5.16
N TYR A 59 27.42 15.33 5.70
CA TYR A 59 26.83 16.01 6.86
C TYR A 59 26.37 15.05 7.98
N GLY A 60 26.60 13.74 7.86
CA GLY A 60 26.07 12.77 8.81
C GLY A 60 24.53 12.72 8.82
N TYR A 61 23.89 13.18 7.74
CA TYR A 61 22.45 13.28 7.66
C TYR A 61 21.80 11.89 7.78
N THR A 62 20.84 11.77 8.68
CA THR A 62 20.00 10.57 8.82
C THR A 62 18.68 10.83 8.11
N SER A 63 18.33 9.93 7.18
CA SER A 63 17.07 10.03 6.42
C SER A 63 15.85 10.08 7.37
N PRO A 64 14.86 10.94 7.11
CA PRO A 64 13.63 11.01 7.91
C PRO A 64 12.86 9.69 7.86
N TYR A 65 12.95 8.93 6.77
CA TYR A 65 12.37 7.59 6.64
C TYR A 65 13.05 6.58 7.58
N GLU A 66 14.36 6.72 7.80
CA GLU A 66 15.09 5.88 8.76
C GLU A 66 14.70 6.22 10.20
N LYS A 67 14.42 7.50 10.49
CA LYS A 67 13.89 7.89 11.81
C LYS A 67 12.50 7.33 12.07
N LEU A 68 11.59 7.39 11.09
CA LEU A 68 10.24 6.82 11.21
C LEU A 68 10.26 5.31 11.42
N THR A 69 11.06 4.59 10.63
CA THR A 69 11.18 3.13 10.77
C THR A 69 11.77 2.74 12.13
N ARG A 70 12.74 3.51 12.63
CA ARG A 70 13.30 3.33 13.97
C ARG A 70 12.26 3.61 15.07
N SER A 71 11.45 4.66 14.96
CA SER A 71 10.42 4.98 15.96
C SER A 71 9.31 3.92 16.01
N VAL A 72 8.81 3.48 14.84
CA VAL A 72 7.80 2.41 14.75
C VAL A 72 8.31 1.09 15.33
N SER A 73 9.58 0.75 15.07
CA SER A 73 10.18 -0.45 15.63
C SER A 73 10.35 -0.35 17.15
N HIS A 74 10.68 0.84 17.66
CA HIS A 74 10.78 1.08 19.09
C HIS A 74 9.42 0.95 19.78
N ASP A 75 8.38 1.55 19.20
CA ASP A 75 7.01 1.52 19.69
C ASP A 75 6.47 0.09 19.77
N ARG A 76 6.66 -0.69 18.70
CA ARG A 76 6.30 -2.12 18.69
C ARG A 76 7.05 -2.91 19.75
N ARG A 77 8.34 -2.63 19.97
CA ARG A 77 9.13 -3.31 21.01
C ARG A 77 8.60 -2.99 22.41
N THR A 78 8.23 -1.74 22.67
CA THR A 78 7.65 -1.33 23.95
C THR A 78 6.28 -1.95 24.19
N GLU A 79 5.43 -2.06 23.16
CA GLU A 79 4.15 -2.76 23.26
C GLU A 79 4.32 -4.25 23.59
N VAL A 80 5.23 -4.95 22.90
CA VAL A 80 5.53 -6.37 23.16
C VAL A 80 6.06 -6.58 24.58
N SER A 81 7.04 -5.77 24.99
CA SER A 81 7.61 -5.86 26.35
C SER A 81 6.53 -5.63 27.42
N THR A 82 5.65 -4.65 27.21
CA THR A 82 4.54 -4.36 28.13
C THR A 82 3.58 -5.54 28.21
N ARG A 83 3.22 -6.13 27.07
CA ARG A 83 2.36 -7.31 27.00
C ARG A 83 2.97 -8.52 27.73
N ASP A 84 4.26 -8.75 27.56
CA ASP A 84 4.96 -9.87 28.21
C ASP A 84 5.01 -9.72 29.72
N HIS A 85 5.24 -8.49 30.22
CA HIS A 85 5.16 -8.18 31.66
C HIS A 85 3.77 -8.49 32.23
N TYR A 86 2.69 -8.10 31.54
CA TYR A 86 1.33 -8.42 31.98
C TYR A 86 1.03 -9.93 31.92
N ALA A 87 1.54 -10.64 30.92
CA ALA A 87 1.38 -12.08 30.80
C ALA A 87 2.10 -12.83 31.94
N GLN A 88 3.31 -12.41 32.29
CA GLN A 88 4.10 -13.00 33.38
C GLN A 88 3.44 -12.75 34.75
N ALA A 89 2.93 -11.54 35.01
CA ALA A 89 2.19 -11.24 36.24
C ALA A 89 0.91 -12.08 36.37
N ARG A 90 0.18 -12.29 35.26
CA ARG A 90 -1.01 -13.16 35.24
C ARG A 90 -0.69 -14.62 35.54
N ASN A 91 0.43 -15.14 35.04
CA ASN A 91 0.81 -16.53 35.26
C ASN A 91 1.33 -16.74 36.69
N GLY A 92 2.14 -15.83 37.22
CA GLY A 92 2.61 -15.91 38.61
C GLY A 92 1.50 -15.84 39.67
N GLN A 93 0.37 -15.18 39.37
CA GLN A 93 -0.83 -15.18 40.23
C GLN A 93 -1.53 -16.55 40.26
N LYS A 94 -1.36 -17.41 39.23
CA LYS A 94 -1.96 -18.75 39.16
C LYS A 94 -1.13 -19.82 39.83
N ASP A 95 0.14 -19.52 40.11
CA ASP A 95 1.11 -20.46 40.68
C ASP A 95 1.19 -20.38 42.23
N ILE A 96 0.28 -19.62 42.87
CA ILE A 96 0.07 -19.48 44.32
C ILE A 96 -1.33 -20.00 44.66
#